data_AF-A0A3C0JPR3-F1
#
_entry.id   AF-A0A3C0JPR3-F1
#
_cell.length_a   1.000
_cell.length_b   1.000
_cell.length_c   1.000
_cell.angle_alpha   90.00
_cell.angle_beta   90.00
_cell.angle_gamma   90.00
#
_symmetry.space_group_name_H-M   'P 1'
#
loop_
_entity.id
_entity.type
_entity.pdbx_description
1 polymer ?
#
loop_
_entity_poly.entity_id
_entity_poly.type
_entity_poly.pdbx_seq_one_letter_code
_entity_poly.pdbx_strand_id
1 'polypeptide(L)'
;AAQFSQEPEADDSEMDLKIFLFGIGRDKLEAAGVEAGVPVQVANELRRADVVLTTKTHYRRGSQLVRTAESTGTPVYVLRKNTMPQVQEFLHTISKEWRDNGIGSGGAGEDYKATLEQAMEEAEDAAQRVLSGEFSIQLAPQRSYVRRLQHMLGQRYNLASTSKGREPARAVLFYKP
;
A
#
# COMPACT_ATOMS: atom_id res chain seq x y z
N ALA A 1 -18.00 -15.79 35.27
CA ALA A 1 -17.84 -14.37 34.87
C ALA A 1 -17.50 -14.35 33.39
N ALA A 2 -18.30 -13.63 32.61
CA ALA A 2 -18.36 -13.59 31.13
C ALA A 2 -16.96 -13.46 30.48
N GLN A 3 -16.56 -14.47 29.72
CA GLN A 3 -16.63 -14.57 28.24
C GLN A 3 -15.59 -13.71 27.53
N PHE A 4 -14.56 -14.42 27.07
CA PHE A 4 -13.63 -14.04 26.01
C PHE A 4 -14.44 -13.73 24.74
N SER A 5 -14.57 -12.45 24.40
CA SER A 5 -15.16 -12.04 23.12
C SER A 5 -14.10 -12.10 22.03
N GLN A 6 -14.16 -13.20 21.29
CA GLN A 6 -13.85 -13.46 19.88
C GLN A 6 -12.97 -12.45 19.12
N GLU A 7 -11.93 -13.02 18.51
CA GLU A 7 -11.24 -12.53 17.31
C GLU A 7 -12.22 -12.04 16.23
N PRO A 8 -11.85 -11.03 15.43
CA PRO A 8 -12.19 -11.02 14.03
C PRO A 8 -10.97 -11.47 13.24
N GLU A 9 -11.13 -12.62 12.58
CA GLU A 9 -10.36 -13.02 11.41
C GLU A 9 -10.34 -11.83 10.44
N ALA A 10 -9.23 -11.10 10.41
CA ALA A 10 -9.00 -10.06 9.43
C ALA A 10 -8.71 -10.79 8.11
N ASP A 11 -9.79 -11.00 7.36
CA ASP A 11 -9.79 -11.41 5.96
C ASP A 11 -8.62 -10.71 5.25
N ASP A 12 -7.65 -11.52 4.80
CA ASP A 12 -6.53 -11.10 3.98
C ASP A 12 -7.05 -10.88 2.56
N SER A 13 -7.98 -9.94 2.40
CA SER A 13 -8.25 -9.39 1.09
C SER A 13 -7.03 -8.55 0.73
N GLU A 14 -6.11 -9.15 -0.04
CA GLU A 14 -4.85 -8.57 -0.55
C GLU A 14 -5.06 -7.28 -1.40
N MET A 15 -6.28 -6.73 -1.45
CA MET A 15 -6.71 -5.60 -2.25
C MET A 15 -7.32 -4.44 -1.42
N ASP A 16 -7.47 -4.57 -0.10
CA ASP A 16 -8.00 -3.53 0.77
C ASP A 16 -6.92 -2.56 1.26
N LEU A 17 -7.22 -1.26 1.25
CA LEU A 17 -6.29 -0.21 1.67
C LEU A 17 -6.14 -0.22 3.20
N LYS A 18 -4.97 -0.63 3.72
CA LYS A 18 -4.74 -0.75 5.17
C LYS A 18 -4.33 0.59 5.77
N ILE A 19 -5.23 1.24 6.51
CA ILE A 19 -5.00 2.54 7.15
C ILE A 19 -4.82 2.38 8.66
N PHE A 20 -3.69 2.84 9.19
CA PHE A 20 -3.49 2.99 10.63
C PHE A 20 -4.08 4.32 11.12
N LEU A 21 -5.04 4.27 12.04
CA LEU A 21 -5.69 5.45 12.60
C LEU A 21 -5.04 5.90 13.90
N PHE A 22 -4.77 7.21 14.01
CA PHE A 22 -4.27 7.81 15.25
C PHE A 22 -5.08 9.06 15.64
N GLY A 23 -5.90 8.92 16.69
CA GLY A 23 -6.78 9.99 17.17
C GLY A 23 -8.01 10.24 16.30
N ILE A 24 -8.39 9.25 15.49
CA ILE A 24 -9.56 9.26 14.60
C ILE A 24 -10.46 8.08 14.94
N GLY A 25 -11.77 8.30 14.87
CA GLY A 25 -12.74 7.25 15.15
C GLY A 25 -12.80 6.26 14.00
N ARG A 26 -12.62 4.97 14.29
CA ARG A 26 -12.74 3.85 13.33
C ARG A 26 -14.05 3.91 12.54
N ASP A 27 -15.14 4.10 13.27
CA ASP A 27 -16.51 4.23 12.76
C ASP A 27 -16.64 5.26 11.62
N LYS A 28 -15.96 6.41 11.75
CA LYS A 28 -15.99 7.46 10.73
C LYS A 28 -15.20 7.09 9.48
N LEU A 29 -14.11 6.35 9.62
CA LEU A 29 -13.33 5.89 8.47
C LEU A 29 -14.11 4.82 7.71
N GLU A 30 -14.69 3.86 8.43
CA GLU A 30 -15.51 2.81 7.82
C GLU A 30 -16.72 3.40 7.08
N ALA A 31 -17.47 4.30 7.74
CA ALA A 31 -18.61 4.98 7.11
C ALA A 31 -18.19 5.80 5.88
N ALA A 32 -17.08 6.55 5.98
CA ALA A 32 -16.56 7.33 4.87
C ALA A 32 -16.02 6.44 3.73
N GLY A 33 -15.48 5.25 4.05
CA GLY A 33 -15.01 4.27 3.08
C GLY A 33 -16.13 3.66 2.27
N VAL A 34 -17.22 3.27 2.95
CA VAL A 34 -18.44 2.77 2.30
C VAL A 34 -19.03 3.83 1.37
N GLU A 35 -19.13 5.09 1.82
CA GLU A 35 -19.68 6.18 1.01
C GLU A 35 -18.78 6.54 -0.18
N ALA A 36 -17.46 6.48 -0.01
CA ALA A 36 -16.50 6.70 -1.08
C ALA A 36 -16.37 5.50 -2.05
N GLY A 37 -16.96 4.34 -1.73
CA GLY A 37 -16.82 3.11 -2.49
C GLY A 37 -15.39 2.57 -2.51
N VAL A 38 -14.60 2.86 -1.47
CA VAL A 38 -13.19 2.44 -1.36
C VAL A 38 -13.08 1.33 -0.32
N PRO A 39 -12.54 0.14 -0.68
CA PRO A 39 -12.24 -0.92 0.28
C PRO A 39 -11.12 -0.43 1.21
N VAL A 40 -11.48 -0.06 2.43
CA VAL A 40 -10.55 0.44 3.46
C VAL A 40 -10.60 -0.46 4.68
N GLN A 41 -9.43 -0.88 5.15
CA GLN A 41 -9.31 -1.71 6.34
C GLN A 41 -8.50 -0.95 7.39
N VAL A 42 -8.95 -0.98 8.65
CA VAL A 42 -8.22 -0.34 9.74
C VAL A 42 -7.14 -1.28 10.27
N ALA A 43 -5.89 -0.87 10.10
CA ALA A 43 -4.74 -1.61 10.60
C ALA A 43 -4.54 -1.36 12.10
N ASN A 44 -4.41 -2.44 12.87
CA ASN A 44 -4.10 -2.37 14.31
C ASN A 44 -2.62 -2.08 14.58
N GLU A 45 -1.75 -2.34 13.60
CA GLU A 45 -0.30 -2.17 13.70
C GLU A 45 0.24 -1.33 12.56
N LEU A 46 1.14 -0.41 12.86
CA LEU A 46 1.81 0.44 11.87
C LEU A 46 2.54 -0.38 10.79
N ARG A 47 3.12 -1.53 11.16
CA ARG A 47 3.86 -2.40 10.24
C ARG A 47 2.99 -3.06 9.17
N ARG A 48 1.69 -3.17 9.44
CA ARG A 48 0.70 -3.78 8.54
C ARG A 48 -0.08 -2.72 7.75
N ALA A 49 0.20 -1.44 7.98
CA ALA A 49 -0.51 -0.34 7.34
C ALA A 49 0.24 0.16 6.11
N ASP A 50 -0.50 0.40 5.03
CA ASP A 50 -0.01 1.08 3.83
C ASP A 50 0.05 2.60 4.06
N VAL A 51 -0.86 3.13 4.89
CA VAL A 51 -0.98 4.57 5.16
C VAL A 51 -1.25 4.82 6.64
N VAL A 52 -0.66 5.88 7.20
CA VAL A 52 -1.00 6.39 8.53
C VAL A 52 -1.88 7.62 8.42
N LEU A 53 -3.00 7.63 9.13
CA LEU A 53 -3.88 8.77 9.24
C LEU A 53 -3.88 9.30 10.67
N THR A 54 -3.41 10.52 10.85
CA THR A 54 -3.30 11.18 12.16
C THR A 54 -3.93 12.58 12.12
N THR A 55 -4.21 13.17 13.28
CA THR A 55 -4.65 14.57 13.34
C THR A 55 -3.48 15.53 13.53
N LYS A 56 -3.66 16.78 13.12
CA LYS A 56 -2.65 17.86 13.23
C LYS A 56 -2.16 18.05 14.67
N THR A 57 -3.04 17.85 15.64
CA THR A 57 -2.69 17.94 17.07
C THR A 57 -1.72 16.82 17.47
N HIS A 58 -1.98 15.59 17.01
CA HIS A 58 -1.12 14.45 17.29
C HIS A 58 0.20 14.48 16.50
N TYR A 59 0.16 15.00 15.27
CA TYR A 59 1.35 15.21 14.45
C TYR A 59 2.31 16.23 15.07
N ARG A 60 1.81 17.42 15.47
CA ARG A 60 2.65 18.49 16.06
C ARG A 60 3.31 18.09 17.38
N ARG A 61 2.73 17.13 18.11
CA ARG A 61 3.31 16.62 19.35
C ARG A 61 4.49 15.68 19.11
N GLY A 62 4.84 15.38 17.86
CA GLY A 62 5.95 14.48 17.53
C GLY A 62 5.72 13.10 18.12
N SER A 63 4.47 12.60 18.06
CA SER A 63 4.13 11.30 18.61
C SER A 63 5.07 10.25 18.05
N GLN A 64 5.53 9.34 18.92
CA GLN A 64 6.47 8.26 18.58
C GLN A 64 6.06 7.53 17.30
N LEU A 65 4.76 7.40 17.08
CA LEU A 65 4.13 6.83 15.89
C LEU A 65 4.48 7.54 14.56
N VAL A 66 4.50 8.87 14.53
CA VAL A 66 4.89 9.64 13.33
C VAL A 66 6.34 9.38 13.01
N ARG A 67 7.20 9.43 14.04
CA ARG A 67 8.63 9.20 13.89
C ARG A 67 8.94 7.77 13.45
N THR A 68 8.19 6.80 13.95
CA THR A 68 8.27 5.40 13.49
C THR A 68 7.79 5.26 12.05
N ALA A 69 6.67 5.89 11.67
CA ALA A 69 6.14 5.85 10.31
C ALA A 69 7.12 6.46 9.29
N GLU A 70 7.73 7.59 9.64
CA GLU A 70 8.79 8.21 8.84
C GLU A 70 10.02 7.29 8.75
N SER A 71 10.40 6.62 9.85
CA SER A 71 11.53 5.68 9.85
C SER A 71 11.24 4.41 9.03
N THR A 72 9.98 3.99 8.94
CA THR A 72 9.56 2.84 8.13
C THR A 72 9.24 3.21 6.68
N GLY A 73 9.29 4.50 6.32
CA GLY A 73 8.92 4.99 5.00
C GLY A 73 7.42 4.91 4.70
N THR A 74 6.58 4.75 5.73
CA THR A 74 5.13 4.70 5.58
C THR A 74 4.58 6.13 5.46
N PRO A 75 3.82 6.47 4.41
CA PRO A 75 3.28 7.81 4.23
C PRO A 75 2.31 8.19 5.37
N VAL A 76 2.48 9.39 5.92
CA VAL A 76 1.68 9.94 7.01
C VAL A 76 0.81 11.08 6.50
N TYR A 77 -0.50 10.93 6.64
CA TYR A 77 -1.48 11.96 6.31
C TYR A 77 -2.04 12.60 7.56
N VAL A 78 -2.16 13.93 7.49
CA VAL A 78 -2.49 14.75 8.66
C VAL A 78 -3.79 15.49 8.43
N LEU A 79 -4.83 15.12 9.16
CA LEU A 79 -6.13 15.79 9.15
C LEU A 79 -6.15 16.98 10.10
N ARG A 80 -6.75 18.10 9.71
CA ARG A 80 -6.88 19.27 10.60
C ARG A 80 -7.84 19.00 11.75
N LYS A 81 -8.95 18.31 11.49
CA LYS A 81 -9.97 17.95 12.49
C LYS A 81 -10.48 16.53 12.23
N ASN A 82 -10.87 15.83 13.31
CA ASN A 82 -11.53 14.53 13.25
C ASN A 82 -13.04 14.70 12.93
N THR A 83 -13.33 15.24 11.75
CA THR A 83 -14.69 15.49 11.24
C THR A 83 -14.95 14.62 10.02
N MET A 84 -16.16 14.06 9.91
CA MET A 84 -16.58 13.22 8.78
C MET A 84 -16.20 13.79 7.42
N PRO A 85 -16.53 15.05 7.06
CA PRO A 85 -16.21 15.60 5.74
C PRO A 85 -14.70 15.64 5.44
N GLN A 86 -13.85 15.78 6.47
CA GLN A 86 -12.40 15.75 6.25
C GLN A 86 -11.87 14.32 6.04
N VAL A 87 -12.48 13.33 6.70
CA VAL A 87 -12.14 11.92 6.47
C VAL A 87 -12.57 11.51 5.06
N GLN A 88 -13.75 11.96 4.61
CA GLN A 88 -14.23 11.75 3.26
C GLN A 88 -13.35 12.43 2.21
N GLU A 89 -13.00 13.70 2.41
CA GLU A 89 -12.10 14.43 1.51
C GLU A 89 -10.72 13.77 1.44
N PHE A 90 -10.22 13.25 2.57
CA PHE A 90 -9.00 12.44 2.58
C PHE A 90 -9.17 11.16 1.77
N LEU A 91 -10.24 10.39 1.96
CA LEU A 91 -10.47 9.16 1.20
C LEU A 91 -10.67 9.44 -0.29
N HIS A 92 -11.35 10.53 -0.65
CA HIS A 92 -11.44 11.00 -2.04
C HIS A 92 -10.08 11.41 -2.60
N THR A 93 -9.26 12.09 -1.81
CA THR A 93 -7.92 12.52 -2.22
C THR A 93 -7.01 11.31 -2.38
N ILE A 94 -7.00 10.37 -1.44
CA ILE A 94 -6.26 9.11 -1.54
C ILE A 94 -6.77 8.29 -2.71
N SER A 95 -8.08 8.14 -2.87
CA SER A 95 -8.68 7.40 -3.98
C SER A 95 -8.36 8.04 -5.32
N LYS A 96 -8.35 9.37 -5.41
CA LYS A 96 -7.98 10.12 -6.61
C LYS A 96 -6.48 10.08 -6.86
N GLU A 97 -5.63 10.26 -5.86
CA GLU A 97 -4.17 10.10 -5.95
C GLU A 97 -3.84 8.68 -6.35
N TRP A 98 -4.53 7.70 -5.76
CA TRP A 98 -4.51 6.33 -6.21
C TRP A 98 -4.94 6.32 -7.68
N ARG A 99 -6.11 6.81 -8.10
CA ARG A 99 -6.61 6.80 -9.49
C ARG A 99 -5.74 7.54 -10.51
N ASP A 100 -5.08 8.63 -10.14
CA ASP A 100 -4.19 9.45 -10.98
C ASP A 100 -2.80 8.84 -11.08
N ASN A 101 -2.31 8.24 -9.97
CA ASN A 101 -1.24 7.26 -9.99
C ASN A 101 -1.76 5.87 -10.45
N GLY A 102 -2.97 5.77 -11.02
CA GLY A 102 -3.72 4.60 -11.51
C GLY A 102 -3.99 3.41 -10.56
N ILE A 103 -3.77 3.55 -9.27
CA ILE A 103 -4.05 2.65 -8.15
C ILE A 103 -5.53 2.67 -7.69
N GLY A 104 -6.37 3.62 -8.14
CA GLY A 104 -7.74 3.79 -7.59
C GLY A 104 -8.84 3.26 -8.51
N SER A 105 -9.53 2.21 -8.06
CA SER A 105 -10.80 1.71 -8.60
C SER A 105 -11.82 2.84 -8.74
N GLY A 106 -12.03 3.28 -9.97
CA GLY A 106 -13.16 4.11 -10.37
C GLY A 106 -13.35 3.94 -11.85
N GLY A 107 -13.84 2.75 -12.23
CA GLY A 107 -14.10 2.35 -13.61
C GLY A 107 -13.07 1.39 -14.25
N ALA A 108 -11.99 1.03 -13.54
CA ALA A 108 -10.83 0.32 -14.11
C ALA A 108 -10.36 -0.89 -13.27
N GLY A 109 -11.28 -1.58 -12.58
CA GLY A 109 -10.94 -2.74 -11.73
C GLY A 109 -10.39 -3.92 -12.53
N GLU A 110 -10.94 -4.16 -13.73
CA GLU A 110 -10.44 -5.17 -14.67
C GLU A 110 -9.09 -4.76 -15.28
N ASP A 111 -8.93 -3.49 -15.66
CA ASP A 111 -7.68 -2.98 -16.24
C ASP A 111 -6.52 -2.99 -15.24
N TYR A 112 -6.77 -2.68 -13.96
CA TYR A 112 -5.76 -2.76 -12.92
C TYR A 112 -5.33 -4.19 -12.66
N LYS A 113 -6.29 -5.12 -12.56
CA LYS A 113 -5.98 -6.54 -12.38
C LYS A 113 -5.19 -7.09 -13.56
N ALA A 114 -5.61 -6.78 -14.79
CA ALA A 114 -4.88 -7.14 -16.00
C ALA A 114 -3.46 -6.54 -16.02
N THR A 115 -3.30 -5.26 -15.66
CA THR A 115 -1.99 -4.60 -15.61
C THR A 115 -1.09 -5.21 -14.53
N LEU A 116 -1.65 -5.56 -13.37
CA LEU A 116 -0.93 -6.24 -12.29
C LEU A 116 -0.50 -7.65 -12.72
N GLU A 117 -1.40 -8.42 -13.32
CA GLU A 117 -1.12 -9.76 -13.83
C GLU A 117 0.01 -9.70 -14.88
N GLN A 118 -0.05 -8.77 -15.83
CA GLN A 118 1.02 -8.55 -16.81
C GLN A 118 2.36 -8.17 -16.17
N ALA A 119 2.35 -7.30 -15.16
CA ALA A 119 3.57 -6.87 -14.48
C ALA A 119 4.21 -7.98 -13.63
N MET A 120 3.40 -8.91 -13.13
CA MET A 120 3.86 -10.09 -12.39
C MET A 120 4.34 -11.19 -13.34
N GLU A 121 3.66 -11.41 -14.46
CA GLU A 121 4.09 -12.32 -15.53
C GLU A 121 5.44 -11.90 -16.10
N GLU A 122 5.63 -10.61 -16.39
CA GLU A 122 6.92 -10.05 -16.82
C GLU A 122 8.02 -10.30 -15.78
N ALA A 123 7.69 -10.14 -14.49
CA ALA A 123 8.63 -10.39 -13.41
C ALA A 123 9.02 -11.86 -13.29
N GLU A 124 8.07 -12.77 -13.52
CA GLU A 124 8.34 -14.20 -13.53
C GLU A 124 9.23 -14.61 -14.71
N ASP A 125 8.93 -14.14 -15.92
CA ASP A 125 9.77 -14.37 -17.11
C ASP A 125 11.20 -13.85 -16.88
N ALA A 126 11.32 -12.61 -16.40
CA ALA A 126 12.62 -12.02 -16.09
C ALA A 126 13.39 -12.83 -15.03
N ALA A 127 12.71 -13.32 -14.00
CA ALA A 127 13.34 -14.16 -13.00
C ALA A 127 13.86 -15.47 -13.62
N GLN A 128 13.06 -16.14 -14.46
CA GLN A 128 13.47 -17.37 -15.14
C GLN A 128 14.67 -17.16 -16.09
N ARG A 129 14.71 -16.02 -16.79
CA ARG A 129 15.82 -15.67 -17.68
C ARG A 129 17.12 -15.40 -16.91
N VAL A 130 17.05 -14.69 -15.79
CA VAL A 130 18.22 -14.50 -14.90
C VAL A 130 18.70 -15.85 -14.33
N LEU A 131 17.78 -16.74 -13.95
CA LEU A 131 18.13 -18.10 -13.51
C LEU A 131 18.78 -18.93 -14.63
N SER A 132 18.35 -18.73 -15.88
CA SER A 132 18.89 -19.42 -17.06
C SER A 132 20.27 -18.93 -17.50
N GLY A 133 20.78 -17.84 -16.92
CA GLY A 133 22.15 -17.36 -17.13
C GLY A 133 22.29 -15.88 -17.49
N GLU A 134 21.18 -15.12 -17.55
CA GLU A 134 21.27 -13.68 -17.80
C GLU A 134 21.79 -12.94 -16.54
N PHE A 135 22.70 -11.98 -16.72
CA PHE A 135 23.40 -11.34 -15.58
C PHE A 135 22.46 -10.44 -14.75
N SER A 136 21.60 -9.70 -15.44
CA SER A 136 20.61 -8.81 -14.83
C SER A 136 19.53 -8.42 -15.84
N ILE A 137 18.28 -8.32 -15.39
CA ILE A 137 17.14 -7.88 -16.19
C ILE A 137 16.41 -6.74 -15.48
N GLN A 138 16.15 -5.68 -16.23
CA GLN A 138 15.35 -4.56 -15.76
C GLN A 138 13.91 -4.74 -16.21
N LEU A 139 13.00 -4.73 -15.25
CA LEU A 139 11.56 -4.79 -15.49
C LEU A 139 11.04 -3.44 -16.00
N ALA A 140 9.80 -3.43 -16.48
CA ALA A 140 9.06 -2.22 -16.76
C ALA A 140 8.98 -1.32 -15.50
N PRO A 141 8.93 0.01 -15.67
CA PRO A 141 8.69 0.92 -14.58
C PRO A 141 7.29 0.65 -14.00
N GLN A 142 7.27 0.15 -12.78
CA GLN A 142 6.05 -0.25 -12.08
C GLN A 142 5.89 0.55 -10.78
N ARG A 143 4.68 0.58 -10.23
CA ARG A 143 4.36 1.36 -9.02
C ARG A 143 4.90 0.71 -7.75
N SER A 144 4.98 1.48 -6.67
CA SER A 144 5.56 1.03 -5.39
C SER A 144 5.01 -0.30 -4.89
N TYR A 145 3.69 -0.51 -4.98
CA TYR A 145 3.04 -1.77 -4.61
C TYR A 145 3.45 -2.95 -5.49
N VAL A 146 3.35 -2.81 -6.81
CA VAL A 146 3.77 -3.84 -7.78
C VAL A 146 5.25 -4.16 -7.62
N ARG A 147 6.12 -3.15 -7.45
CA ARG A 147 7.55 -3.36 -7.20
C ARG A 147 7.79 -4.17 -5.92
N ARG A 148 7.01 -3.96 -4.87
CA ARG A 148 7.09 -4.77 -3.64
C ARG A 148 6.76 -6.23 -3.92
N LEU A 149 5.70 -6.50 -4.69
CA LEU A 149 5.35 -7.87 -5.11
C LEU A 149 6.46 -8.49 -5.96
N GLN A 150 7.02 -7.74 -6.91
CA GLN A 150 8.16 -8.17 -7.72
C GLN A 150 9.40 -8.46 -6.86
N HIS A 151 9.72 -7.62 -5.88
CA HIS A 151 10.80 -7.89 -4.93
C HIS A 151 10.56 -9.21 -4.17
N MET A 152 9.35 -9.46 -3.67
CA MET A 152 9.00 -10.71 -2.99
C MET A 152 9.11 -11.92 -3.94
N LEU A 153 8.73 -11.76 -5.21
CA LEU A 153 8.90 -12.79 -6.24
C LEU A 153 10.38 -13.11 -6.46
N GLY A 154 11.22 -12.09 -6.62
CA GLY A 154 12.67 -12.26 -6.76
C GLY A 154 13.28 -12.99 -5.55
N GLN A 155 12.85 -12.65 -4.33
CA GLN A 155 13.29 -13.37 -3.11
C GLN A 155 12.89 -14.85 -3.13
N ARG A 156 11.69 -15.17 -3.60
CA ARG A 156 11.21 -16.56 -3.74
C ARG A 156 12.07 -17.36 -4.74
N TYR A 157 12.48 -16.73 -5.83
CA TYR A 157 13.39 -17.31 -6.82
C TYR A 157 14.87 -17.24 -6.43
N ASN A 158 15.18 -16.81 -5.19
CA ASN A 158 16.54 -16.67 -4.66
C ASN A 158 17.43 -15.73 -5.49
N LEU A 159 16.81 -14.69 -6.07
CA LEU A 159 17.43 -13.63 -6.84
C LEU A 159 17.61 -12.37 -6.00
N ALA A 160 18.66 -11.60 -6.30
CA ALA A 160 18.83 -10.27 -5.75
C ALA A 160 17.98 -9.28 -6.56
N SER A 161 17.39 -8.31 -5.87
CA SER A 161 16.49 -7.35 -6.49
C SER A 161 16.79 -5.93 -5.99
N THR A 162 16.88 -4.97 -6.90
CA THR A 162 17.12 -3.56 -6.56
C THR A 162 16.24 -2.65 -7.39
N SER A 163 15.64 -1.65 -6.76
CA SER A 163 14.85 -0.65 -7.48
C SER A 163 15.76 0.41 -8.10
N LYS A 164 15.64 0.68 -9.41
CA LYS A 164 16.39 1.69 -10.15
C LYS A 164 15.44 2.75 -10.75
N GLY A 165 15.90 4.00 -10.84
CA GLY A 165 15.14 5.12 -11.40
C GLY A 165 14.50 6.04 -10.35
N ARG A 166 13.82 7.10 -10.83
CA ARG A 166 13.03 8.04 -10.03
C ARG A 166 11.56 7.82 -10.30
N GLU A 167 10.72 8.00 -9.27
CA GLU A 167 9.27 7.98 -9.46
C GLU A 167 8.85 9.06 -10.47
N PRO A 168 7.89 8.77 -11.38
CA PRO A 168 7.12 7.52 -11.54
C PRO A 168 7.81 6.43 -12.38
N ALA A 169 8.93 6.72 -13.06
CA ALA A 169 9.66 5.78 -13.93
C ALA A 169 10.60 4.83 -13.17
N ARG A 170 10.29 4.45 -11.93
CA ARG A 170 11.12 3.57 -11.11
C ARG A 170 10.77 2.12 -11.38
N ALA A 171 11.77 1.29 -11.66
CA ALA A 171 11.65 -0.12 -12.02
C ALA A 171 12.42 -1.02 -11.05
N VAL A 172 12.10 -2.31 -11.01
CA VAL A 172 12.89 -3.33 -10.30
C VAL A 172 13.88 -3.96 -11.28
N LEU A 173 15.12 -4.12 -10.84
CA LEU A 173 16.16 -4.85 -11.53
C LEU A 173 16.38 -6.16 -10.77
N PHE A 174 16.21 -7.29 -11.45
CA PHE A 174 16.62 -8.61 -10.96
C PHE A 174 18.01 -8.93 -11.45
N TYR A 175 18.81 -9.53 -10.57
CA TYR A 175 20.16 -9.98 -10.88
C TYR A 175 20.54 -11.15 -10.00
N LYS A 176 21.51 -11.93 -10.46
CA LYS A 176 22.04 -13.05 -9.68
C LYS A 176 22.95 -12.49 -8.56
N PRO A 177 22.78 -12.92 -7.30
CA PRO A 177 23.66 -12.51 -6.21
C PRO A 177 25.11 -13.00 -6.40
#